data_AF-A0AA42PXU8-F1
#
_entry.id   AF-A0AA42PXU8-F1
#
_cell.length_a   1.000
_cell.length_b   1.000
_cell.length_c   1.000
_cell.angle_alpha   90.00
_cell.angle_beta   90.00
_cell.angle_gamma   90.00
#
_symmetry.space_group_name_H-M   'P 1'
#
loop_
_entity.id
_entity.type
_entity.pdbx_description
1 polymer ?
#
loop_
_entity_poly.entity_id
_entity_poly.type
_entity_poly.pdbx_seq_one_letter_code
_entity_poly.pdbx_strand_id
1 'polypeptide(L)'
;MGNISIQQFVEALAKASPSLAPARMNAPAALRPAPAPMLREEYRDLTPEACRKRLRKVQDEMVKDVTKGRFSDVESREWHALPEKYRAILLLISGFQADDYEQLGAVATRAWQEFTPPERQAVKSEMRGLHAAVQHINALRRGT
;
A
#
# COMPACT_ATOMS: atom_id res chain seq x y z
N MET A 1 -28.01 0.38 39.18
CA MET A 1 -28.01 0.49 37.71
C MET A 1 -28.07 -0.93 37.17
N GLY A 2 -29.22 -1.34 36.62
CA GLY A 2 -29.49 -2.74 36.30
C GLY A 2 -28.82 -3.15 34.98
N ASN A 3 -28.01 -4.22 35.02
CA ASN A 3 -27.44 -4.84 33.83
C ASN A 3 -28.55 -5.58 33.08
N ILE A 4 -28.95 -5.06 31.92
CA ILE A 4 -29.84 -5.78 31.00
C ILE A 4 -29.10 -7.03 30.52
N SER A 5 -29.71 -8.20 30.72
CA SER A 5 -29.17 -9.47 30.24
C SER A 5 -29.16 -9.49 28.71
N ILE A 6 -28.15 -10.12 28.10
CA ILE A 6 -28.05 -10.27 26.63
C ILE A 6 -29.34 -10.87 26.05
N GLN A 7 -29.98 -11.78 26.79
CA GLN A 7 -31.27 -12.37 26.42
C GLN A 7 -32.38 -11.32 26.30
N GLN A 8 -32.45 -10.37 27.23
CA GLN A 8 -33.44 -9.29 27.24
C GLN A 8 -33.18 -8.27 26.12
N PHE A 9 -31.90 -8.04 25.79
CA PHE A 9 -31.53 -7.20 24.65
C PHE A 9 -31.91 -7.84 23.31
N VAL A 10 -31.69 -9.16 23.17
CA VAL A 10 -32.06 -9.91 21.97
C VAL A 10 -33.58 -9.99 21.82
N GLU A 11 -34.34 -10.19 22.90
CA GLU A 11 -35.80 -10.15 22.88
C GLU A 11 -36.33 -8.76 22.52
N ALA A 12 -35.73 -7.69 23.05
CA ALA A 12 -36.09 -6.32 22.69
C ALA A 12 -35.87 -6.05 21.19
N LEU A 13 -34.76 -6.54 20.63
CA LEU A 13 -34.46 -6.45 19.19
C LEU A 13 -35.44 -7.27 18.33
N ALA A 14 -35.80 -8.48 18.77
CA ALA A 14 -36.76 -9.33 18.07
C ALA A 14 -38.16 -8.72 18.08
N LYS A 15 -38.56 -8.07 19.19
CA LYS A 15 -39.85 -7.41 19.35
C LYS A 15 -39.92 -6.06 18.62
N ALA A 16 -38.80 -5.36 18.50
CA ALA A 16 -38.68 -4.10 17.76
C ALA A 16 -38.50 -4.30 16.23
N SER A 17 -38.09 -5.51 15.80
CA SER A 17 -37.98 -5.83 14.39
C SER A 17 -39.38 -6.11 13.81
N PRO A 18 -39.89 -5.29 12.87
CA PRO A 18 -41.12 -5.63 12.17
C PRO A 18 -40.93 -6.97 11.47
N SER A 19 -41.96 -7.82 11.50
CA SER A 19 -42.03 -9.06 10.74
C SER A 19 -41.60 -8.79 9.31
N LEU A 20 -40.43 -9.30 8.90
CA LEU A 20 -40.13 -9.51 7.48
C LEU A 20 -41.03 -10.66 7.00
N ALA A 21 -42.32 -10.36 6.83
CA ALA A 21 -43.05 -10.95 5.73
C ALA A 21 -42.17 -10.79 4.48
N PRO A 22 -42.12 -11.76 3.55
CA PRO A 22 -41.35 -11.61 2.33
C PRO A 22 -41.96 -10.47 1.55
N ALA A 23 -41.49 -9.26 1.83
CA ALA A 23 -41.75 -8.10 1.03
C ALA A 23 -41.10 -8.47 -0.29
N ARG A 24 -41.94 -8.92 -1.25
CA ARG A 24 -41.72 -8.65 -2.66
C ARG A 24 -41.70 -7.13 -2.78
N MET A 25 -40.63 -6.51 -2.28
CA MET A 25 -40.29 -5.13 -2.55
C MET A 25 -39.99 -5.14 -4.04
N ASN A 26 -40.98 -4.76 -4.83
CA ASN A 26 -40.68 -4.15 -6.10
C ASN A 26 -39.91 -2.88 -5.77
N ALA A 27 -38.58 -3.00 -5.61
CA ALA A 27 -37.69 -1.86 -5.60
C ALA A 27 -38.07 -1.01 -6.82
N PRO A 28 -38.20 0.32 -6.68
CA PRO A 28 -38.44 1.18 -7.83
C PRO A 28 -37.42 0.80 -8.90
N ALA A 29 -37.86 0.60 -10.15
CA ALA A 29 -37.05 -0.02 -11.20
C ALA A 29 -35.64 0.61 -11.34
N ALA A 30 -35.49 1.88 -10.96
CA ALA A 30 -34.25 2.64 -10.92
C ALA A 30 -33.19 2.16 -9.89
N LEU A 31 -33.58 1.46 -8.81
CA LEU A 31 -32.67 0.93 -7.79
C LEU A 31 -32.37 -0.56 -7.96
N ARG A 32 -32.93 -1.20 -8.98
CA ARG A 32 -32.48 -2.54 -9.35
C ARG A 32 -31.02 -2.41 -9.80
N PRO A 33 -30.09 -3.23 -9.28
CA PRO A 33 -28.75 -3.27 -9.86
C PRO A 33 -28.94 -3.53 -11.36
N ALA A 34 -28.32 -2.68 -12.19
CA ALA A 34 -28.32 -2.90 -13.63
C ALA A 34 -27.93 -4.36 -13.89
N PRO A 35 -28.59 -5.05 -14.84
CA PRO A 35 -28.20 -6.41 -15.19
C PRO A 35 -26.69 -6.42 -15.40
N ALA A 36 -26.01 -7.37 -14.76
CA ALA A 36 -24.56 -7.43 -14.81
C ALA A 36 -24.14 -7.32 -16.29
N PRO A 37 -23.25 -6.37 -16.63
CA PRO A 37 -22.86 -6.18 -18.01
C PRO A 37 -22.36 -7.52 -18.55
N MET A 38 -22.74 -7.86 -19.79
CA MET A 38 -22.28 -9.10 -20.41
C MET A 38 -20.76 -9.14 -20.35
N LEU A 39 -20.23 -10.15 -19.67
CA LEU A 39 -18.78 -10.35 -19.60
C LEU A 39 -18.27 -10.52 -21.03
N ARG A 40 -17.23 -9.76 -21.37
CA ARG A 40 -16.51 -9.94 -22.63
C ARG A 40 -16.04 -11.39 -22.70
N GLU A 41 -16.02 -11.94 -23.91
CA GLU A 41 -15.69 -13.35 -24.15
C GLU A 41 -14.33 -13.73 -23.54
N GLU A 42 -13.39 -12.80 -23.56
CA GLU A 42 -12.06 -12.92 -22.95
C GLU A 42 -12.04 -13.17 -21.42
N TYR A 43 -13.15 -12.91 -20.73
CA TYR A 43 -13.27 -13.07 -19.27
C TYR A 43 -14.29 -14.14 -18.84
N ARG A 44 -14.97 -14.79 -19.79
CA ARG A 44 -16.08 -15.70 -19.50
C ARG A 44 -15.64 -16.94 -18.73
N ASP A 45 -14.42 -17.43 -19.02
CA ASP A 45 -13.90 -18.68 -18.46
C ASP A 45 -12.80 -18.47 -17.41
N LEU A 46 -12.56 -17.23 -16.98
CA LEU A 46 -11.55 -16.96 -15.96
C LEU A 46 -12.07 -17.26 -14.55
N THR A 47 -11.24 -17.92 -13.76
CA THR A 47 -11.49 -18.07 -12.33
C THR A 47 -11.36 -16.72 -11.60
N PRO A 48 -12.01 -16.52 -10.46
CA PRO A 48 -11.91 -15.27 -9.69
C PRO A 48 -10.46 -14.88 -9.29
N GLU A 49 -9.59 -15.86 -9.08
CA GLU A 49 -8.16 -15.62 -8.83
C GLU A 49 -7.43 -15.13 -10.09
N ALA A 50 -7.74 -15.73 -11.24
CA ALA A 50 -7.18 -15.29 -12.52
C ALA A 50 -7.65 -13.87 -12.87
N CYS A 51 -8.92 -13.54 -12.61
CA CYS A 51 -9.46 -12.18 -12.76
C CYS A 51 -8.71 -11.16 -11.90
N ARG A 52 -8.46 -11.47 -10.62
CA ARG A 52 -7.70 -10.59 -9.72
C ARG A 52 -6.26 -10.38 -10.20
N LYS A 53 -5.59 -11.46 -10.62
CA LYS A 53 -4.23 -11.38 -11.16
C LYS A 53 -4.17 -10.51 -12.43
N ARG A 54 -5.15 -10.68 -13.32
CA ARG A 54 -5.25 -9.89 -14.56
C ARG A 54 -5.54 -8.42 -14.27
N LEU A 55 -6.44 -8.14 -13.32
CA LEU A 55 -6.77 -6.77 -12.90
C LEU A 55 -5.53 -6.04 -12.37
N ARG A 56 -4.74 -6.68 -11.50
CA ARG A 56 -3.48 -6.10 -11.01
C ARG A 56 -2.52 -5.78 -12.16
N LYS A 57 -2.35 -6.73 -13.08
CA LYS A 57 -1.48 -6.52 -14.25
C LYS A 57 -1.92 -5.33 -15.11
N VAL A 58 -3.22 -5.19 -15.37
CA VAL A 58 -3.76 -4.06 -16.15
C VAL A 58 -3.62 -2.74 -15.38
N GLN A 59 -3.82 -2.76 -14.07
CA GLN A 59 -3.55 -1.59 -13.22
C GLN A 59 -2.08 -1.19 -13.27
N ASP A 60 -1.15 -2.14 -13.18
CA ASP A 60 0.29 -1.89 -13.29
C ASP A 60 0.67 -1.33 -14.67
N GLU A 61 0.10 -1.86 -15.74
CA GLU A 61 0.29 -1.38 -17.12
C GLU A 61 -0.24 0.05 -17.29
N MET A 62 -1.44 0.34 -16.79
CA MET A 62 -2.02 1.68 -16.83
C MET A 62 -1.21 2.67 -15.99
N VAL A 63 -0.77 2.28 -14.80
CA VAL A 63 0.13 3.11 -13.97
C VAL A 63 1.43 3.38 -14.72
N LYS A 64 2.02 2.36 -15.36
CA LYS A 64 3.23 2.54 -16.17
C LYS A 64 3.01 3.52 -17.32
N ASP A 65 1.91 3.40 -18.05
CA ASP A 65 1.62 4.23 -19.21
C ASP A 65 1.29 5.68 -18.83
N VAL A 66 0.41 5.88 -17.84
CA VAL A 66 0.05 7.20 -17.31
C VAL A 66 1.26 7.91 -16.72
N THR A 67 2.15 7.17 -16.08
CA THR A 67 3.32 7.73 -15.40
C THR A 67 4.57 7.74 -16.27
N LYS A 68 4.51 7.26 -17.52
CA LYS A 68 5.67 7.07 -18.41
C LYS A 68 6.82 6.31 -17.73
N GLY A 69 6.49 5.31 -16.91
CA GLY A 69 7.45 4.52 -16.14
C GLY A 69 8.03 5.22 -14.91
N ARG A 70 7.42 6.32 -14.44
CA ARG A 70 7.92 7.11 -13.30
C ARG A 70 7.35 6.70 -11.94
N PHE A 71 6.33 5.84 -11.85
CA PHE A 71 5.68 5.54 -10.56
C PHE A 71 5.51 4.05 -10.27
N SER A 72 5.75 3.71 -9.00
CA SER A 72 5.82 2.38 -8.38
C SER A 72 7.12 1.60 -8.62
N ASP A 73 8.27 2.26 -8.50
CA ASP A 73 9.51 1.52 -8.23
C ASP A 73 9.51 1.05 -6.77
N VAL A 74 9.92 -0.20 -6.53
CA VAL A 74 10.08 -0.76 -5.18
C VAL A 74 11.03 0.12 -4.36
N GLU A 75 12.08 0.61 -5.01
CA GLU A 75 13.07 1.50 -4.40
C GLU A 75 12.47 2.82 -3.92
N SER A 76 11.52 3.37 -4.69
CA SER A 76 10.82 4.59 -4.29
C SER A 76 9.95 4.34 -3.06
N ARG A 77 9.28 3.19 -2.97
CA ARG A 77 8.50 2.81 -1.77
C ARG A 77 9.39 2.62 -0.55
N GLU A 78 10.51 1.94 -0.70
CA GLU A 78 11.48 1.73 0.37
C GLU A 78 12.09 3.05 0.85
N TRP A 79 12.43 3.94 -0.07
CA TRP A 79 12.91 5.28 0.25
C TRP A 79 11.90 6.06 1.11
N HIS A 80 10.63 6.11 0.70
CA HIS A 80 9.59 6.84 1.44
C HIS A 80 9.18 6.15 2.75
N ALA A 81 9.40 4.84 2.89
CA ALA A 81 9.15 4.13 4.14
C ALA A 81 10.17 4.50 5.24
N LEU A 82 11.34 5.03 4.88
CA LEU A 82 12.34 5.45 5.86
C LEU A 82 11.96 6.80 6.50
N PRO A 83 12.00 6.90 7.85
CA PRO A 83 11.97 8.18 8.54
C PRO A 83 12.97 9.18 7.96
N GLU A 84 12.57 10.45 7.86
CA GLU A 84 13.36 11.53 7.26
C GLU A 84 14.78 11.61 7.84
N LYS A 85 14.91 11.48 9.17
CA LYS A 85 16.21 11.43 9.85
C LYS A 85 17.17 10.38 9.27
N TYR A 86 16.66 9.21 8.88
CA TYR A 86 17.49 8.14 8.32
C TYR A 86 17.81 8.39 6.86
N ARG A 87 16.89 8.98 6.09
CA ARG A 87 17.16 9.43 4.74
C ARG A 87 18.25 10.50 4.70
N ALA A 88 18.19 11.49 5.61
CA ALA A 88 19.23 12.50 5.74
C ALA A 88 20.59 11.90 6.08
N ILE A 89 20.66 10.96 7.03
CA ILE A 89 21.90 10.24 7.36
C ILE A 89 22.44 9.46 6.15
N LEU A 90 21.58 8.76 5.41
CA LEU A 90 21.98 8.02 4.20
C LEU A 90 22.56 8.95 3.14
N LEU A 91 21.96 10.12 2.93
CA LEU A 91 22.49 11.13 2.01
C LEU A 91 23.87 11.62 2.44
N LEU A 92 24.04 11.94 3.72
CA LEU A 92 25.32 12.38 4.28
C LEU A 92 26.43 11.35 4.03
N ILE A 93 26.19 10.08 4.35
CA ILE A 93 27.21 9.03 4.18
C ILE A 93 27.47 8.70 2.70
N SER A 94 26.48 8.90 1.83
CA SER A 94 26.63 8.73 0.38
C SER A 94 27.39 9.87 -0.30
N GLY A 95 27.85 10.87 0.46
CA GLY A 95 28.68 11.96 -0.03
C GLY A 95 27.89 13.14 -0.61
N PHE A 96 26.60 13.26 -0.30
CA PHE A 96 25.86 14.49 -0.59
C PHE A 96 26.44 15.63 0.25
N GLN A 97 26.88 16.67 -0.45
CA GLN A 97 27.30 17.91 0.17
C GLN A 97 26.07 18.77 0.44
N ALA A 98 25.89 19.19 1.68
CA ALA A 98 24.89 20.16 2.08
C ALA A 98 25.57 21.13 3.05
N ASP A 99 25.28 22.43 2.91
CA ASP A 99 25.89 23.46 3.77
C ASP A 99 25.31 23.41 5.19
N ASP A 100 24.08 22.88 5.34
CA ASP A 100 23.37 22.76 6.61
C ASP A 100 22.47 21.49 6.65
N TYR A 101 21.97 21.16 7.84
CA TYR A 101 21.09 20.01 8.04
C TYR A 101 19.69 20.22 7.44
N GLU A 102 19.24 21.47 7.29
CA GLU A 102 17.92 21.81 6.74
C GLU A 102 17.86 21.54 5.22
N GLN A 103 18.91 21.89 4.48
CA GLN A 103 19.09 21.55 3.07
C GLN A 103 19.17 20.04 2.88
N LEU A 104 19.87 19.33 3.77
CA LEU A 104 19.93 17.88 3.72
C LEU A 104 18.55 17.25 3.99
N GLY A 105 17.77 17.80 4.93
CA GLY A 105 16.37 17.42 5.15
C GLY A 105 15.49 17.69 3.94
N ALA A 106 15.64 18.86 3.29
CA ALA A 106 14.94 19.20 2.07
C ALA A 106 15.27 18.21 0.94
N VAL A 107 16.53 17.79 0.78
CA VAL A 107 16.91 16.75 -0.19
C VAL A 107 16.37 15.38 0.23
N ALA A 108 16.34 15.06 1.52
CA ALA A 108 15.80 13.80 2.04
C ALA A 108 14.30 13.63 1.75
N THR A 109 13.55 14.72 1.66
CA THR A 109 12.10 14.67 1.34
C THR A 109 11.79 14.47 -0.14
N ARG A 110 12.78 14.60 -1.04
CA ARG A 110 12.60 14.45 -2.49
C ARG A 110 12.17 13.04 -2.87
N ALA A 111 11.40 12.96 -3.96
CA ALA A 111 11.05 11.68 -4.53
C ALA A 111 12.31 10.96 -5.04
N TRP A 112 12.36 9.64 -4.90
CA TRP A 112 13.50 8.82 -5.32
C TRP A 112 13.92 9.05 -6.79
N GLN A 113 12.95 9.40 -7.64
CA GLN A 113 13.13 9.66 -9.07
C GLN A 113 13.82 10.99 -9.38
N GLU A 114 13.84 11.92 -8.42
CA GLU A 114 14.52 13.22 -8.58
C GLU A 114 16.04 13.09 -8.45
N PHE A 115 16.51 12.00 -7.83
CA PHE A 115 17.94 11.70 -7.75
C PHE A 115 18.50 11.24 -9.10
N THR A 116 19.66 11.77 -9.45
CA THR A 116 20.37 11.35 -10.65
C THR A 116 20.78 9.87 -10.54
N PRO A 117 20.96 9.14 -11.65
CA PRO A 117 21.45 7.76 -11.60
C PRO A 117 22.72 7.55 -10.74
N PRO A 118 23.77 8.41 -10.80
CA PRO A 118 24.94 8.24 -9.94
C PRO A 118 24.62 8.47 -8.46
N GLU A 119 23.79 9.45 -8.13
CA GLU A 119 23.33 9.72 -6.76
C GLU A 119 22.59 8.52 -6.16
N ARG A 120 21.66 7.93 -6.93
CA ARG A 120 20.94 6.72 -6.51
C ARG A 120 21.91 5.57 -6.26
N GLN A 121 22.93 5.42 -7.09
CA GLN A 121 23.92 4.36 -6.93
C GLN A 121 24.77 4.55 -5.65
N ALA A 122 25.13 5.78 -5.30
CA ALA A 122 25.85 6.10 -4.08
C ALA A 122 25.02 5.76 -2.83
N VAL A 123 23.74 6.17 -2.80
CA VAL A 123 22.84 5.81 -1.68
C VAL A 123 22.69 4.28 -1.57
N LYS A 124 22.56 3.57 -2.70
CA LYS A 124 22.45 2.10 -2.73
C LYS A 124 23.73 1.38 -2.29
N SER A 125 24.92 1.92 -2.56
CA SER A 125 26.16 1.31 -2.08
C SER A 125 26.24 1.39 -0.56
N GLU A 126 25.93 2.56 0.00
CA GLU A 126 25.95 2.76 1.44
C GLU A 126 24.91 1.93 2.18
N MET A 127 23.69 1.83 1.64
CA MET A 127 22.64 0.99 2.22
C MET A 127 23.04 -0.49 2.24
N ARG A 128 23.71 -0.99 1.18
CA ARG A 128 24.26 -2.35 1.15
C ARG A 128 25.38 -2.55 2.17
N GLY A 129 26.27 -1.57 2.32
CA GLY A 129 27.33 -1.56 3.32
C GLY A 129 26.76 -1.62 4.75
N LEU A 130 25.77 -0.78 5.04
CA LEU A 130 25.09 -0.74 6.34
C LEU A 130 24.39 -2.07 6.65
N HIS A 131 23.71 -2.66 5.68
CA HIS A 131 23.07 -3.96 5.86
C HIS A 131 24.11 -5.04 6.19
N ALA A 132 25.23 -5.10 5.48
CA ALA A 132 26.31 -6.05 5.78
C ALA A 132 26.89 -5.86 7.20
N ALA A 133 27.09 -4.61 7.63
CA ALA A 133 27.57 -4.31 8.99
C ALA A 133 26.57 -4.76 10.07
N VAL A 134 25.27 -4.50 9.88
CA VAL A 134 24.22 -4.94 10.82
C VAL A 134 24.14 -6.47 10.88
N GLN A 135 24.25 -7.16 9.74
CA GLN A 135 24.30 -8.62 9.73
C GLN A 135 25.51 -9.17 10.49
N HIS A 136 26.67 -8.53 10.36
CA HIS A 136 27.88 -8.90 11.09
C HIS A 136 27.68 -8.73 12.61
N ILE A 137 27.15 -7.60 13.06
CA ILE A 137 26.84 -7.36 14.49
C ILE A 137 25.84 -8.40 15.01
N ASN A 138 24.80 -8.71 14.24
CA ASN A 138 23.82 -9.74 14.62
C ASN A 138 24.41 -11.15 14.67
N ALA A 139 25.43 -11.44 13.85
CA ALA A 139 26.16 -12.70 13.92
C ALA A 139 26.96 -12.78 15.23
N LEU A 140 27.69 -11.71 15.59
CA LEU A 140 28.42 -11.63 16.86
C LEU A 140 27.49 -11.80 18.07
N ARG A 141 26.32 -11.15 18.07
CA ARG A 141 25.32 -11.24 19.14
C ARG A 141 24.76 -12.66 19.35
N ARG A 142 24.75 -13.50 18.31
CA ARG A 142 24.20 -14.86 18.36
C ARG A 142 25.26 -15.94 18.64
N GLY A 143 26.54 -15.57 18.57
CA GLY A 143 27.68 -16.46 18.78
C GLY A 143 28.24 -16.48 20.20
N THR A 144 27.60 -15.78 21.14
CA THR A 144 27.83 -15.80 22.59
C THR A 144 26.56 -16.21 23.29
#